data_AF-A0A151WJP5-F1
#
_entry.id   AF-A0A151WJP5-F1
#
_cell.length_a   1.000
_cell.length_b   1.000
_cell.length_c   1.000
_cell.angle_alpha   90.00
_cell.angle_beta   90.00
_cell.angle_gamma   90.00
#
_symmetry.space_group_name_H-M   'P 1'
#
loop_
_entity.id
_entity.type
_entity.pdbx_description
1 polymer ?
#
loop_
_entity_poly.entity_id
_entity_poly.type
_entity_poly.pdbx_seq_one_letter_code
_entity_poly.pdbx_strand_id
1 'polypeptide(L)'
;MLQCVSPTDCDIIREYGCAVVDCSWARLDDTPFNRMKTPHPRVLPFLVAANPINYGKPYQLSCVEAIAATLIITGFPNEAELYLGKFSWGHSFLELNSELLEKYTLCTSSEEIITAQEMYLKKAWQEKLDRLTLPDFPENNTESEEEKEEKEEKDTHAVLKVTEDLSDMKI
;
A
#
# COMPACT_ATOMS: atom_id res chain seq x y z
N MET A 1 8.82 -19.71 2.30
CA MET A 1 9.02 -18.41 1.64
C MET A 1 7.64 -17.76 1.58
N LEU A 2 7.51 -16.52 2.05
CA LEU A 2 6.24 -15.79 1.99
C LEU A 2 5.94 -15.51 0.51
N GLN A 3 4.78 -15.93 0.01
CA GLN A 3 4.41 -15.77 -1.40
C GLN A 3 3.34 -14.69 -1.53
N CYS A 4 3.62 -13.65 -2.30
CA CYS A 4 2.64 -12.62 -2.62
C CYS A 4 1.66 -13.15 -3.66
N VAL A 5 0.43 -12.62 -3.64
CA VAL A 5 -0.51 -12.78 -4.75
C VAL A 5 0.14 -12.24 -6.01
N SER A 6 0.13 -13.04 -7.08
CA SER A 6 0.62 -12.64 -8.40
C SER A 6 -0.29 -13.18 -9.51
N PRO A 7 -0.17 -12.70 -10.76
CA PRO A 7 -1.01 -13.18 -11.86
C PRO A 7 -0.94 -14.70 -12.11
N THR A 8 0.13 -15.37 -11.66
CA THR A 8 0.27 -16.84 -11.71
C THR A 8 -0.75 -17.60 -10.85
N ASP A 9 -1.41 -16.93 -9.90
CA ASP A 9 -2.47 -17.53 -9.09
C ASP A 9 -3.83 -17.59 -9.84
N CYS A 10 -3.91 -17.09 -11.07
CA CYS A 10 -5.14 -17.01 -11.88
C CYS A 10 -5.90 -18.34 -11.97
N ASP A 11 -5.21 -19.45 -12.24
CA ASP A 11 -5.86 -20.76 -12.36
C ASP A 11 -6.41 -21.26 -11.01
N ILE A 12 -5.70 -20.98 -9.91
CA ILE A 12 -6.15 -21.32 -8.55
C ILE A 12 -7.41 -20.54 -8.21
N ILE A 13 -7.44 -19.23 -8.50
CA ILE A 13 -8.61 -18.38 -8.27
C ILE A 13 -9.78 -18.83 -9.15
N ARG A 14 -9.54 -19.17 -10.42
CA ARG A 14 -10.60 -19.64 -11.33
C ARG A 14 -11.25 -20.94 -10.85
N GLU A 15 -10.45 -21.88 -10.37
CA GLU A 15 -10.92 -23.22 -10.00
C GLU A 15 -11.51 -23.26 -8.58
N TYR A 16 -10.90 -22.54 -7.63
CA TYR A 16 -11.23 -22.67 -6.20
C TYR A 16 -11.70 -21.36 -5.53
N GLY A 17 -11.49 -20.21 -6.18
CA GLY A 17 -11.74 -18.89 -5.59
C GLY A 17 -10.66 -18.43 -4.60
N CYS A 18 -10.95 -17.33 -3.89
CA CYS A 18 -10.13 -16.84 -2.77
C CYS A 18 -10.92 -16.84 -1.46
N ALA A 19 -10.20 -16.88 -0.35
CA ALA A 19 -10.76 -16.73 0.98
C ALA A 19 -9.89 -15.76 1.80
N VAL A 20 -10.53 -15.00 2.68
CA VAL A 20 -9.87 -14.07 3.60
C VAL A 20 -10.22 -14.44 5.03
N VAL A 21 -9.32 -14.13 5.95
CA VAL A 21 -9.55 -14.31 7.39
C VAL A 21 -10.15 -13.02 7.92
N ASP A 22 -11.44 -13.06 8.27
CA ASP A 22 -12.11 -11.92 8.89
C ASP A 22 -11.67 -11.79 10.35
N CYS A 23 -10.74 -10.85 10.60
CA CYS A 23 -10.24 -10.55 11.92
C CYS A 23 -9.98 -9.04 12.07
N SER A 24 -10.05 -8.57 13.30
CA SER A 24 -9.70 -7.19 13.61
C SER A 24 -8.19 -7.01 13.53
N TRP A 25 -7.74 -5.92 12.90
CA TRP A 25 -6.35 -5.48 12.94
C TRP A 25 -5.79 -5.34 14.37
N ALA A 26 -6.66 -5.08 15.37
CA ALA A 26 -6.26 -4.99 16.78
C ALA A 26 -5.96 -6.35 17.45
N ARG A 27 -6.23 -7.47 16.77
CA ARG A 27 -6.12 -8.83 17.32
C ARG A 27 -5.30 -9.76 16.42
N LEU A 28 -4.44 -9.21 15.57
CA LEU A 28 -3.59 -10.03 14.70
C LEU A 28 -2.70 -10.98 15.51
N ASP A 29 -2.07 -10.49 16.58
CA ASP A 29 -1.16 -11.29 17.41
C ASP A 29 -1.87 -12.45 18.13
N ASP A 30 -3.15 -12.27 18.45
CA ASP A 30 -4.00 -13.30 19.07
C ASP A 30 -4.58 -14.29 18.05
N THR A 31 -4.54 -13.96 16.76
CA THR A 31 -5.18 -14.75 15.71
C THR A 31 -4.30 -15.95 15.37
N PRO A 32 -4.81 -17.19 15.49
CA PRO A 32 -3.97 -18.38 15.36
C PRO A 32 -3.68 -18.75 13.89
N PHE A 33 -2.97 -17.89 13.16
CA PHE A 33 -2.60 -18.11 11.75
C PHE A 33 -1.87 -19.44 11.53
N ASN A 34 -1.01 -19.83 12.47
CA ASN A 34 -0.27 -21.09 12.43
C ASN A 34 -1.15 -22.35 12.50
N ARG A 35 -2.42 -22.22 12.93
CA ARG A 35 -3.37 -23.35 12.99
C ARG A 35 -4.22 -23.46 11.72
N MET A 36 -4.24 -22.43 10.87
CA MET A 36 -5.00 -22.44 9.63
C MET A 36 -4.20 -23.17 8.56
N LYS A 37 -4.71 -24.32 8.12
CA LYS A 37 -4.11 -25.10 7.03
C LYS A 37 -4.79 -24.74 5.72
N THR A 38 -4.09 -23.99 4.88
CA THR A 38 -4.53 -23.69 3.52
C THR A 38 -3.50 -24.23 2.51
N PRO A 39 -3.94 -24.75 1.35
CA PRO A 39 -3.02 -25.29 0.35
C PRO A 39 -2.21 -24.20 -0.37
N HIS A 40 -2.76 -22.97 -0.44
CA HIS A 40 -2.17 -21.85 -1.17
C HIS A 40 -2.22 -20.55 -0.34
N PRO A 41 -1.47 -20.45 0.78
CA PRO A 41 -1.40 -19.21 1.54
C PRO A 41 -0.70 -18.12 0.70
N ARG A 42 -1.31 -16.94 0.65
CA ARG A 42 -0.78 -15.75 -0.03
C ARG A 42 -0.88 -14.53 0.87
N VAL A 43 0.06 -13.60 0.70
CA VAL A 43 -0.03 -12.24 1.23
C VAL A 43 -0.33 -11.27 0.09
N LEU A 44 -1.00 -10.16 0.39
CA LEU A 44 -1.16 -9.09 -0.60
C LEU A 44 0.09 -8.20 -0.63
N PRO A 45 0.45 -7.68 -1.81
CA PRO A 45 1.48 -6.64 -1.90
C PRO A 45 1.00 -5.33 -1.27
N PHE A 46 1.90 -4.36 -1.17
CA PHE A 46 1.60 -3.02 -0.69
C PHE A 46 0.41 -2.41 -1.44
N LEU A 47 -0.62 -2.05 -0.69
CA LEU A 47 -1.78 -1.30 -1.13
C LEU A 47 -2.24 -0.41 0.02
N VAL A 48 -2.98 0.63 -0.31
CA VAL A 48 -3.49 1.61 0.65
C VAL A 48 -5.00 1.44 0.80
N ALA A 49 -5.46 1.39 2.05
CA ALA A 49 -6.88 1.30 2.35
C ALA A 49 -7.62 2.56 1.92
N ALA A 50 -8.77 2.38 1.28
CA ALA A 50 -9.75 3.41 0.96
C ALA A 50 -11.02 3.30 1.82
N ASN A 51 -11.16 2.26 2.63
CA ASN A 51 -12.28 2.13 3.56
C ASN A 51 -12.29 3.26 4.62
N PRO A 52 -13.48 3.67 5.12
CA PRO A 52 -13.61 4.80 6.04
C PRO A 52 -12.87 4.66 7.39
N ILE A 53 -12.56 3.43 7.81
CA ILE A 53 -11.94 3.17 9.12
C ILE A 53 -10.42 3.34 9.06
N ASN A 54 -9.81 2.92 7.95
CA ASN A 54 -8.36 2.87 7.77
C ASN A 54 -7.88 3.69 6.56
N TYR A 55 -8.67 4.63 6.07
CA TYR A 55 -8.33 5.43 4.89
C TYR A 55 -6.89 5.97 4.95
N GLY A 56 -6.13 5.75 3.88
CA GLY A 56 -4.74 6.20 3.75
C GLY A 56 -3.72 5.33 4.51
N LYS A 57 -4.13 4.33 5.29
CA LYS A 57 -3.20 3.44 5.98
C LYS A 57 -2.70 2.33 5.04
N PRO A 58 -1.39 2.09 4.98
CA PRO A 58 -0.83 1.00 4.19
C PRO A 58 -1.15 -0.35 4.83
N TYR A 59 -1.32 -1.38 4.00
CA TYR A 59 -1.57 -2.79 4.38
C TYR A 59 -2.87 -3.08 5.18
N GLN A 60 -3.54 -2.06 5.75
CA GLN A 60 -4.72 -2.22 6.60
C GLN A 60 -6.03 -2.27 5.82
N LEU A 61 -6.04 -3.10 4.78
CA LEU A 61 -7.20 -3.31 3.93
C LEU A 61 -8.37 -3.93 4.70
N SER A 62 -9.58 -3.64 4.29
CA SER A 62 -10.75 -4.43 4.66
C SER A 62 -10.76 -5.77 3.91
N CYS A 63 -11.53 -6.73 4.42
CA CYS A 63 -11.71 -8.04 3.77
C CYS A 63 -12.19 -7.91 2.31
N VAL A 64 -13.06 -6.93 2.01
CA VAL A 64 -13.55 -6.70 0.64
C VAL A 64 -12.46 -6.11 -0.26
N GLU A 65 -11.66 -5.15 0.23
CA GLU A 65 -10.53 -4.60 -0.52
C GLU A 65 -9.47 -5.67 -0.79
N ALA A 66 -9.22 -6.54 0.18
CA ALA A 66 -8.30 -7.66 0.03
C ALA A 66 -8.76 -8.64 -1.07
N ILE A 67 -10.05 -9.03 -1.05
CA ILE A 67 -10.64 -9.86 -2.11
C ILE A 67 -10.54 -9.17 -3.47
N ALA A 68 -10.92 -7.89 -3.55
CA ALA A 68 -10.91 -7.13 -4.79
C ALA A 68 -9.49 -7.00 -5.36
N ALA A 69 -8.49 -6.71 -4.53
CA ALA A 69 -7.09 -6.68 -4.93
C ALA A 69 -6.62 -8.02 -5.48
N THR A 70 -6.93 -9.13 -4.79
CA THR A 70 -6.60 -10.47 -5.28
C THR A 70 -7.23 -10.74 -6.65
N LEU A 71 -8.51 -10.43 -6.82
CA LEU A 71 -9.23 -10.63 -8.08
C LEU A 71 -8.62 -9.80 -9.21
N ILE A 72 -8.31 -8.52 -8.98
CA ILE A 72 -7.69 -7.66 -10.00
C ILE A 72 -6.32 -8.19 -10.41
N ILE A 73 -5.44 -8.45 -9.44
CA ILE A 73 -4.07 -8.93 -9.71
C ILE A 73 -4.12 -10.26 -10.48
N THR A 74 -5.12 -11.10 -10.26
CA THR A 74 -5.27 -12.40 -10.92
C THR A 74 -6.12 -12.38 -12.19
N GLY A 75 -6.53 -11.20 -12.67
CA GLY A 75 -7.20 -11.04 -13.97
C GLY A 75 -8.73 -11.09 -13.96
N PHE A 76 -9.36 -10.82 -12.82
CA PHE A 76 -10.82 -10.81 -12.60
C PHE A 76 -11.34 -9.42 -12.15
N PRO A 77 -11.13 -8.35 -12.94
CA PRO A 77 -11.50 -6.99 -12.52
C PRO A 77 -13.01 -6.77 -12.41
N ASN A 78 -13.81 -7.42 -13.27
CA ASN A 78 -15.28 -7.27 -13.25
C ASN A 78 -15.88 -7.83 -11.96
N GLU A 79 -15.35 -8.96 -11.49
CA GLU A 79 -15.73 -9.57 -10.22
C GLU A 79 -15.33 -8.66 -9.05
N ALA A 80 -14.13 -8.07 -9.10
CA ALA A 80 -13.69 -7.11 -8.08
C ALA A 80 -14.62 -5.89 -7.99
N GLU A 81 -15.02 -5.33 -9.14
CA GLU A 81 -15.99 -4.23 -9.23
C GLU A 81 -17.36 -4.61 -8.65
N LEU A 82 -17.82 -5.85 -8.86
CA LEU A 82 -19.08 -6.33 -8.28
C LEU A 82 -19.06 -6.31 -6.74
N TYR A 83 -17.94 -6.70 -6.14
CA TYR A 83 -17.77 -6.68 -4.68
C TYR A 83 -17.67 -5.24 -4.15
N LEU A 84 -16.80 -4.42 -4.75
CA LEU A 84 -16.60 -3.03 -4.34
C LEU A 84 -17.84 -2.17 -4.55
N GLY A 85 -18.63 -2.43 -5.60
CA GLY A 85 -19.86 -1.72 -5.93
C GLY A 85 -20.97 -1.87 -4.87
N LYS A 86 -20.81 -2.76 -3.89
CA LYS A 86 -21.71 -2.84 -2.71
C LYS A 86 -21.43 -1.74 -1.67
N PHE A 87 -20.31 -1.04 -1.80
CA PHE A 87 -19.86 -0.02 -0.87
C PHE A 87 -19.81 1.32 -1.58
N SER A 88 -20.40 2.36 -0.97
CA SER A 88 -20.42 3.71 -1.56
C SER A 88 -19.02 4.27 -1.80
N TRP A 89 -18.04 3.85 -1.02
CA TRP A 89 -16.62 4.23 -1.12
C TRP A 89 -15.78 3.25 -1.94
N GLY A 90 -16.35 2.14 -2.44
CA GLY A 90 -15.58 1.06 -3.06
C GLY A 90 -14.79 1.48 -4.30
N HIS A 91 -15.33 2.41 -5.08
CA HIS A 91 -14.65 3.00 -6.24
C HIS A 91 -13.33 3.69 -5.86
N SER A 92 -13.29 4.35 -4.69
CA SER A 92 -12.10 5.06 -4.21
C SER A 92 -10.91 4.12 -3.97
N PHE A 93 -11.15 2.83 -3.71
CA PHE A 93 -10.06 1.84 -3.59
C PHE A 93 -9.32 1.64 -4.93
N LEU A 94 -10.07 1.58 -6.03
CA LEU A 94 -9.52 1.42 -7.37
C LEU A 94 -8.77 2.68 -7.80
N GLU A 95 -9.36 3.85 -7.56
CA GLU A 95 -8.73 5.14 -7.88
C GLU A 95 -7.41 5.33 -7.13
N LEU A 96 -7.44 5.13 -5.80
CA LEU A 96 -6.28 5.30 -4.92
C LEU A 96 -5.11 4.38 -5.28
N ASN A 97 -5.40 3.15 -5.71
CA ASN A 97 -4.38 2.13 -5.97
C ASN A 97 -4.15 1.84 -7.45
N SER A 98 -4.72 2.65 -8.35
CA SER A 98 -4.71 2.43 -9.81
C SER A 98 -3.33 2.13 -10.37
N GLU A 99 -2.33 3.00 -10.11
CA GLU A 99 -0.95 2.82 -10.58
C GLU A 99 -0.33 1.49 -10.13
N LEU A 100 -0.59 1.07 -8.89
CA LEU A 100 -0.04 -0.17 -8.34
C LEU A 100 -0.74 -1.40 -8.89
N LEU A 101 -2.08 -1.38 -8.94
CA LEU A 101 -2.88 -2.48 -9.46
C LEU A 101 -2.55 -2.74 -10.93
N GLU A 102 -2.44 -1.69 -11.76
CA GLU A 102 -2.00 -1.81 -13.15
C GLU A 102 -0.62 -2.46 -13.26
N LYS A 103 0.36 -2.00 -12.48
CA LYS A 103 1.71 -2.61 -12.46
C LYS A 103 1.67 -4.07 -12.05
N TYR A 104 0.92 -4.42 -10.99
CA TYR A 104 0.84 -5.79 -10.50
C TYR A 104 0.20 -6.73 -11.51
N THR A 105 -0.77 -6.28 -12.30
CA THR A 105 -1.37 -7.12 -13.36
C THR A 105 -0.38 -7.47 -14.49
N LEU A 106 0.69 -6.68 -14.64
CA LEU A 106 1.72 -6.91 -15.66
C LEU A 106 2.85 -7.83 -15.18
N CYS A 107 2.91 -8.13 -13.88
CA CYS A 107 3.94 -8.99 -13.31
C CYS A 107 3.70 -10.47 -13.66
N THR A 108 4.76 -11.27 -13.60
CA THR A 108 4.72 -12.71 -13.89
C THR A 108 5.12 -13.58 -12.71
N SER A 109 5.52 -12.99 -11.58
CA SER A 109 5.88 -13.73 -10.38
C SER A 109 5.68 -12.92 -9.09
N SER A 110 5.73 -13.61 -7.95
CA SER A 110 5.71 -12.97 -6.63
C SER A 110 6.92 -12.04 -6.43
N GLU A 111 8.07 -12.37 -7.01
CA GLU A 111 9.30 -11.56 -6.92
C GLU A 111 9.17 -10.26 -7.71
N GLU A 112 8.54 -10.30 -8.89
CA GLU A 112 8.27 -9.09 -9.68
C GLU A 112 7.27 -8.17 -8.98
N ILE A 113 6.24 -8.74 -8.33
CA ILE A 113 5.31 -7.97 -7.49
C ILE A 113 6.05 -7.25 -6.36
N ILE A 114 6.96 -7.95 -5.66
CA ILE A 114 7.78 -7.38 -4.58
C ILE A 114 8.68 -6.26 -5.12
N THR A 115 9.31 -6.49 -6.28
CA THR A 115 10.16 -5.46 -6.92
C THR A 115 9.35 -4.23 -7.32
N ALA A 116 8.14 -4.42 -7.86
CA ALA A 116 7.26 -3.33 -8.25
C ALA A 116 6.80 -2.47 -7.05
N GLN A 117 6.45 -3.09 -5.92
CA GLN A 117 6.10 -2.33 -4.71
C GLN A 117 7.31 -1.58 -4.15
N GLU A 118 8.51 -2.18 -4.14
CA GLU A 118 9.72 -1.55 -3.60
C GLU A 118 10.10 -0.32 -4.42
N MET A 119 10.02 -0.43 -5.76
CA MET A 119 10.25 0.70 -6.66
C MET A 119 9.24 1.82 -6.44
N TYR A 120 7.95 1.49 -6.27
CA TYR A 120 6.90 2.47 -6.01
C TYR A 120 7.14 3.19 -4.66
N LEU A 121 7.40 2.44 -3.60
CA LEU A 121 7.67 2.99 -2.27
C LEU A 121 8.89 3.90 -2.31
N LYS A 122 10.01 3.44 -2.90
CA LYS A 122 11.22 4.25 -3.02
C LYS A 122 10.96 5.57 -3.74
N LYS A 123 10.18 5.55 -4.83
CA LYS A 123 9.78 6.76 -5.56
C LYS A 123 8.93 7.68 -4.68
N ALA A 124 7.90 7.16 -4.02
CA ALA A 124 7.03 7.94 -3.14
C ALA A 124 7.80 8.60 -1.97
N TRP A 125 8.80 7.91 -1.44
CA TRP A 125 9.70 8.46 -0.42
C TRP A 125 10.58 9.57 -0.96
N GLN A 126 11.16 9.39 -2.14
CA GLN A 126 11.94 10.44 -2.78
C GLN A 126 11.08 11.69 -3.03
N GLU A 127 9.86 11.53 -3.55
CA GLU A 127 8.92 12.64 -3.74
C GLU A 127 8.53 13.32 -2.42
N LYS A 128 8.47 12.58 -1.31
CA LYS A 128 8.25 13.16 0.02
C LYS A 128 9.46 14.00 0.46
N LEU A 129 10.68 13.49 0.27
CA LEU A 129 11.91 14.22 0.58
C LEU A 129 12.04 15.49 -0.27
N ASP A 130 11.81 15.38 -1.58
CA ASP A 130 11.89 16.51 -2.51
C ASP A 130 10.89 17.62 -2.11
N ARG A 131 9.68 17.25 -1.70
CA ARG A 131 8.68 18.22 -1.19
C ARG A 131 9.12 18.92 0.08
N LEU A 132 9.84 18.24 0.98
CA LEU A 132 10.36 18.85 2.20
C LEU A 132 11.54 19.79 1.94
N THR A 133 12.23 19.63 0.80
CA THR A 133 13.31 20.55 0.39
C THR A 133 12.82 21.80 -0.34
N LEU A 134 11.52 21.85 -0.67
CA LEU A 134 10.92 23.02 -1.30
C LEU A 134 10.43 23.98 -0.22
N PRO A 135 10.66 25.30 -0.36
CA PRO A 135 10.10 26.29 0.54
C PRO A 135 8.57 26.19 0.60
N ASP A 136 7.99 26.13 1.80
CA ASP A 136 6.53 26.14 2.03
C ASP A 136 5.84 27.38 1.43
N PHE A 137 6.57 28.48 1.36
CA PHE A 137 6.13 29.77 0.83
C PHE A 137 7.17 30.31 -0.15
N PRO A 138 6.76 31.08 -1.18
CA PRO A 138 7.71 31.79 -2.03
C PRO A 138 8.61 32.71 -1.19
N GLU A 139 9.87 32.85 -1.58
CA GLU A 139 10.86 33.65 -0.86
C GLU A 139 10.32 35.06 -0.56
N ASN A 140 10.11 35.33 0.72
CA ASN A 140 9.71 36.63 1.20
C ASN A 140 10.98 37.40 1.59
N ASN A 141 11.32 38.45 0.83
CA ASN A 141 12.51 39.28 1.07
C ASN A 141 12.47 40.10 2.38
N THR A 142 11.47 39.87 3.25
CA THR A 142 11.31 40.56 4.53
C THR A 142 11.58 39.69 5.76
N GLU A 143 11.93 38.41 5.59
CA GLU A 143 12.31 37.53 6.71
C GLU A 143 13.68 37.90 7.29
N SER A 144 13.74 38.03 8.61
CA SER A 144 14.97 38.27 9.35
C SER A 144 15.92 37.06 9.28
N GLU A 145 17.21 37.26 9.55
CA GLU A 145 18.20 36.17 9.53
C GLU A 145 17.87 35.07 10.54
N GLU A 146 17.34 35.43 11.72
CA GLU A 146 16.88 34.49 12.75
C GLU A 146 15.72 33.60 12.26
N GLU A 147 14.76 34.16 11.51
CA GLU A 147 13.61 33.41 10.96
C GLU A 147 14.02 32.41 9.86
N LYS A 148 15.11 32.72 9.14
CA LYS A 148 15.66 31.83 8.11
C LYS A 148 16.42 30.66 8.73
N GLU A 149 17.23 30.92 9.75
CA GLU A 149 17.96 29.88 10.48
C GLU A 149 17.00 28.89 11.17
N GLU A 150 15.94 29.38 11.82
CA GLU A 150 14.92 28.52 12.44
C GLU A 150 14.17 27.63 11.43
N LYS A 151 13.90 28.14 10.22
CA LYS A 151 13.29 27.34 9.14
C LYS A 151 14.24 26.28 8.61
N GLU A 152 15.49 26.63 8.32
CA GLU A 152 16.49 25.68 7.83
C GLU A 152 16.73 24.54 8.84
N GLU A 153 16.80 24.84 10.13
CA GLU A 153 16.93 23.81 11.18
C GLU A 153 15.71 22.88 11.21
N LYS A 154 14.50 23.41 11.08
CA LYS A 154 13.25 22.65 11.11
C LYS A 154 13.11 21.73 9.89
N ASP A 155 13.46 22.22 8.70
CA ASP A 155 13.42 21.43 7.46
C ASP A 155 14.47 20.31 7.52
N THR A 156 15.65 20.60 8.04
CA THR A 156 16.71 19.60 8.26
C THR A 156 16.27 18.49 9.22
N HIS A 157 15.63 18.85 10.33
CA HIS A 157 15.08 17.89 11.28
C HIS A 157 13.95 17.04 10.67
N ALA A 158 13.08 17.62 9.84
CA ALA A 158 12.02 16.90 9.15
C ALA A 158 12.58 15.87 8.16
N VAL A 159 13.61 16.24 7.39
CA VAL A 159 14.32 15.34 6.47
C VAL A 159 14.96 14.19 7.24
N LEU A 160 15.68 14.46 8.32
CA LEU A 160 16.32 13.43 9.16
C LEU A 160 15.30 12.39 9.68
N LYS A 161 14.17 12.86 10.19
CA LYS A 161 13.10 11.97 10.69
C LYS A 161 12.54 11.07 9.59
N VAL A 162 12.34 11.60 8.38
CA VAL A 162 11.87 10.80 7.23
C VAL A 162 12.92 9.77 6.82
N THR A 163 14.21 10.11 6.88
CA THR A 163 15.30 9.16 6.58
C THR A 163 15.42 8.05 7.61
N GLU A 164 15.11 8.31 8.88
CA GLU A 164 15.03 7.29 9.93
C GLU A 164 13.83 6.35 9.71
N ASP A 165 12.63 6.91 9.48
CA ASP A 165 11.42 6.12 9.17
C ASP A 165 11.65 5.19 7.96
N LEU A 166 12.38 5.66 6.95
CA LEU A 166 12.82 4.90 5.77
C LEU A 166 13.72 3.70 6.13
N SER A 167 14.60 3.86 7.12
CA SER A 167 15.52 2.80 7.55
C SER A 167 14.83 1.72 8.37
N ASP A 168 13.75 2.09 9.06
CA ASP A 168 12.94 1.20 9.90
C ASP A 168 11.87 0.43 9.12
N MET A 169 11.43 0.94 7.96
CA MET A 169 10.54 0.22 7.02
C MET A 169 11.24 -0.90 6.24
N LYS A 170 12.17 -1.63 6.86
CA LYS A 170 12.65 -2.90 6.30
C LYS A 170 11.47 -3.85 6.15
N ILE A 171 11.11 -4.10 4.89
CA ILE A 171 10.22 -5.18 4.45
C ILE A 171 10.88 -6.53 4.78
#